data_AF-A0A0I9Y8G3-F1
#
_entry.id   AF-A0A0I9Y8G3-F1
#
_cell.length_a   1.000
_cell.length_b   1.000
_cell.length_c   1.000
_cell.angle_alpha   90.00
_cell.angle_beta   90.00
_cell.angle_gamma   90.00
#
_symmetry.space_group_name_H-M   'P 1'
#
loop_
_entity.id
_entity.type
_entity.pdbx_description
1 polymer ?
#
loop_
_entity_poly.entity_id
_entity_poly.type
_entity_poly.pdbx_seq_one_letter_code
_entity_poly.pdbx_strand_id
1 'polypeptide(L)'
;MRRRREAACRSVPLDCGCEDPWPCRCTDPPLSDHALDGWRDAALRVLFGGHVPLLPIEVRRALWKRGGPDRVLAERLHDACGGEVA
;
A
#
# COMPACT_ATOMS: atom_id res chain seq x y z
N MET A 1 20.75 -5.76 -3.20
CA MET A 1 19.93 -6.93 -2.78
C MET A 1 20.73 -8.11 -2.20
N ARG A 2 21.88 -8.54 -2.77
CA ARG A 2 22.65 -9.72 -2.30
C ARG A 2 23.07 -9.68 -0.82
N ARG A 3 23.68 -8.57 -0.37
CA ARG A 3 24.11 -8.39 1.03
C ARG A 3 23.00 -8.58 2.06
N ARG A 4 21.77 -8.14 1.74
CA ARG A 4 20.60 -8.29 2.62
C ARG A 4 20.21 -9.75 2.78
N ARG A 5 20.16 -10.50 1.67
CA ARG A 5 19.84 -11.94 1.69
C ARG A 5 20.88 -12.71 2.51
N GLU A 6 22.17 -12.43 2.31
CA GLU A 6 23.24 -13.05 3.08
C GLU A 6 23.15 -12.78 4.59
N ALA A 7 22.72 -11.57 4.98
CA ALA A 7 22.47 -11.23 6.38
C ALA A 7 21.23 -11.95 6.94
N ALA A 8 20.14 -11.99 6.18
CA ALA A 8 18.90 -12.65 6.60
C ALA A 8 19.07 -14.16 6.81
N CYS A 9 19.87 -14.85 5.97
CA CYS A 9 20.15 -16.28 6.17
C CYS A 9 20.95 -16.58 7.45
N ARG A 10 21.53 -15.56 8.11
CA ARG A 10 22.28 -15.71 9.37
C ARG A 10 21.47 -15.30 10.60
N SER A 11 20.32 -14.64 10.42
CA SER A 11 19.43 -14.31 11.52
C SER A 11 18.56 -15.51 11.91
N VAL A 12 18.15 -15.55 13.18
CA VAL A 12 17.11 -16.47 13.63
C VAL A 12 15.82 -16.16 12.85
N PRO A 13 15.11 -17.17 12.30
CA PRO A 13 13.84 -16.95 11.64
C PRO A 13 12.83 -16.25 12.56
N LEU A 14 11.92 -15.48 11.95
CA LEU A 14 10.79 -14.88 12.65
C LEU A 14 9.87 -15.96 13.26
N ASP A 15 9.04 -15.57 14.21
CA ASP A 15 8.05 -16.47 14.84
C ASP A 15 7.07 -17.09 13.82
N CYS A 16 6.87 -16.43 12.68
CA CYS A 16 6.09 -16.94 11.56
C CYS A 16 6.87 -17.91 10.64
N GLY A 17 8.13 -18.22 10.96
CA GLY A 17 9.03 -19.10 10.20
C GLY A 17 9.76 -18.44 9.02
N CYS A 18 9.55 -17.15 8.74
CA CYS A 18 10.24 -16.46 7.65
C CYS A 18 11.67 -16.08 8.03
N GLU A 19 12.63 -16.31 7.13
CA GLU A 19 14.05 -15.95 7.35
C GLU A 19 14.31 -14.44 7.24
N ASP A 20 13.58 -13.75 6.37
CA ASP A 20 13.81 -12.34 6.05
C ASP A 20 12.62 -11.50 6.53
N PRO A 21 12.81 -10.55 7.46
CA PRO A 21 11.72 -9.73 7.97
C PRO A 21 11.21 -8.72 6.95
N TRP A 22 12.04 -8.30 6.01
CA TRP A 22 11.68 -7.22 5.10
C TRP A 22 10.57 -7.57 4.09
N PRO A 23 10.55 -8.75 3.43
CA PRO A 23 9.46 -9.18 2.57
C PRO A 23 8.36 -9.92 3.35
N CYS A 24 8.58 -10.28 4.61
CA CYS A 24 7.59 -10.99 5.40
C CYS A 24 6.35 -10.11 5.63
N ARG A 25 5.18 -10.69 5.43
CA ARG A 25 3.86 -10.05 5.65
C ARG A 25 2.92 -10.96 6.46
N CYS A 26 3.45 -12.00 7.11
CA CYS A 26 2.64 -13.05 7.76
C CYS A 26 1.83 -12.54 8.96
N THR A 27 2.29 -11.46 9.60
CA THR A 27 1.62 -10.85 10.74
C THR A 27 0.95 -9.52 10.38
N ASP A 28 0.99 -9.11 9.11
CA ASP A 28 0.37 -7.85 8.71
C ASP A 28 -1.15 -8.00 8.79
N PRO A 29 -1.84 -7.11 9.52
CA PRO A 29 -3.28 -7.16 9.60
C PRO A 29 -3.88 -6.86 8.22
N PRO A 30 -5.07 -7.40 7.90
CA PRO A 30 -5.79 -7.02 6.69
C PRO A 30 -6.07 -5.51 6.71
N LEU A 31 -6.18 -4.92 5.52
CA LEU A 31 -6.51 -3.51 5.37
C LEU A 31 -7.88 -3.23 6.02
N SER A 32 -7.86 -2.49 7.13
CA SER A 32 -9.06 -2.12 7.87
C SER A 32 -9.71 -0.86 7.29
N ASP A 33 -11.00 -0.65 7.60
CA ASP A 33 -11.71 0.57 7.18
C ASP A 33 -11.06 1.84 7.73
N HIS A 34 -10.60 1.81 8.98
CA HIS A 34 -9.87 2.94 9.57
C HIS A 34 -8.55 3.24 8.85
N ALA A 35 -7.81 2.20 8.47
CA ALA A 35 -6.61 2.38 7.66
C ALA A 35 -6.96 2.95 6.27
N LEU A 36 -8.04 2.47 5.65
CA LEU A 36 -8.54 2.96 4.37
C LEU A 36 -8.92 4.44 4.41
N ASP A 37 -9.60 4.89 5.48
CA ASP A 37 -9.89 6.31 5.71
C ASP A 37 -8.61 7.14 5.80
N GLY A 38 -7.59 6.66 6.53
CA GLY A 38 -6.29 7.33 6.61
C GLY A 38 -5.59 7.45 5.25
N TRP A 39 -5.65 6.40 4.42
CA TRP A 39 -5.13 6.43 3.05
C TRP A 39 -5.86 7.44 2.17
N ARG A 40 -7.19 7.51 2.26
CA ARG A 40 -8.00 8.50 1.53
C ARG A 40 -7.57 9.92 1.90
N ASP A 41 -7.50 10.20 3.19
CA ASP A 41 -7.21 11.55 3.69
C ASP A 41 -5.78 11.99 3.32
N ALA A 42 -4.82 11.07 3.39
CA ALA A 42 -3.45 11.30 2.92
C ALA A 42 -3.42 11.58 1.41
N ALA A 43 -4.12 10.80 0.60
CA ALA A 43 -4.19 11.00 -0.85
C ALA A 43 -4.78 12.37 -1.21
N LEU A 44 -5.88 12.75 -0.55
CA LEU A 44 -6.49 14.07 -0.72
C LEU A 44 -5.54 15.20 -0.31
N ARG A 45 -4.77 15.03 0.77
CA ARG A 45 -3.79 16.03 1.19
C ARG A 45 -2.66 16.21 0.17
N VAL A 46 -2.16 15.13 -0.41
CA VAL A 46 -1.12 15.16 -1.45
C VAL A 46 -1.65 15.81 -2.73
N LEU A 47 -2.87 15.45 -3.16
CA LEU A 47 -3.55 16.08 -4.29
C LEU A 47 -3.74 17.58 -4.08
N PHE A 48 -4.15 18.01 -2.87
CA PHE A 48 -4.28 19.41 -2.53
C PHE A 48 -2.94 20.17 -2.66
N GLY A 49 -1.81 19.49 -2.44
CA GLY A 49 -0.47 20.04 -2.67
C GLY A 49 -0.06 20.12 -4.15
N GLY A 50 -0.91 19.71 -5.09
CA GLY A 50 -0.60 19.69 -6.53
C GLY A 50 0.24 18.49 -6.97
N HIS A 51 0.35 17.45 -6.12
CA HIS A 51 1.10 16.24 -6.41
C HIS A 51 0.17 15.04 -6.64
N VAL A 52 0.62 14.07 -7.43
CA VAL A 52 -0.12 12.81 -7.64
C VAL A 52 0.36 11.78 -6.61
N PRO A 53 -0.51 11.31 -5.69
CA PRO A 53 -0.11 10.32 -4.70
C PRO A 53 0.01 8.93 -5.33
N LEU A 54 1.04 8.19 -4.93
CA LEU A 54 1.19 6.77 -5.24
C LEU A 54 0.60 5.93 -4.08
N LEU A 55 -0.41 5.12 -4.40
CA LEU A 55 -1.07 4.25 -3.43
C LEU A 55 -0.80 2.78 -3.78
N PRO A 56 -0.67 1.90 -2.77
CA PRO A 56 -0.70 0.47 -3.02
C PRO A 56 -1.98 0.04 -3.76
N ILE A 57 -1.86 -0.93 -4.66
CA ILE A 57 -2.96 -1.36 -5.52
C ILE A 57 -4.16 -1.89 -4.71
N GLU A 58 -3.91 -2.54 -3.58
CA GLU A 58 -4.92 -3.04 -2.66
C GLU A 58 -5.76 -1.91 -2.04
N VAL A 59 -5.14 -0.78 -1.71
CA VAL A 59 -5.82 0.40 -1.18
C VAL A 59 -6.71 1.01 -2.25
N ARG A 60 -6.18 1.22 -3.46
CA ARG A 60 -6.96 1.78 -4.57
C ARG A 60 -8.16 0.89 -4.93
N ARG A 61 -7.97 -0.45 -4.94
CA ARG A 61 -9.06 -1.41 -5.16
C ARG A 61 -10.09 -1.37 -4.04
N ALA A 62 -9.66 -1.21 -2.79
CA ALA A 62 -10.57 -1.08 -1.65
C ALA A 62 -11.43 0.19 -1.74
N LEU A 63 -10.83 1.35 -2.09
CA LEU A 63 -11.56 2.60 -2.34
C LEU A 63 -12.60 2.43 -3.47
N TRP A 64 -12.22 1.81 -4.58
CA TRP A 64 -13.16 1.55 -5.68
C TRP A 64 -14.36 0.71 -5.24
N LYS A 65 -14.10 -0.35 -4.45
CA LYS A 65 -15.14 -1.27 -3.96
C LYS A 65 -16.08 -0.59 -2.96
N ARG A 66 -15.55 0.29 -2.10
CA ARG A 66 -16.34 1.05 -1.12
C ARG A 66 -17.37 1.98 -1.78
N GLY A 67 -17.07 2.47 -2.98
CA GLY A 67 -18.04 3.22 -3.79
C GLY A 67 -18.14 4.70 -3.40
N GLY A 68 -19.16 5.38 -3.91
CA GLY A 68 -19.42 6.79 -3.58
C GLY A 68 -18.23 7.71 -3.86
N PRO A 69 -17.91 8.66 -2.96
CA PRO A 69 -16.76 9.55 -3.11
C PRO A 69 -15.41 8.82 -3.22
N ASP A 70 -15.27 7.66 -2.57
CA ASP A 70 -14.02 6.88 -2.58
C ASP A 70 -13.76 6.27 -3.97
N ARG A 71 -14.81 5.87 -4.69
CA ARG A 71 -14.67 5.41 -6.09
C ARG A 71 -14.25 6.53 -7.02
N VAL A 72 -14.86 7.70 -6.87
CA VAL A 72 -14.49 8.89 -7.68
C VAL A 72 -13.03 9.26 -7.43
N LEU A 73 -12.56 9.17 -6.18
CA LEU A 73 -11.14 9.35 -5.88
C LEU A 73 -10.27 8.28 -6.54
N ALA A 74 -10.65 7.00 -6.45
CA ALA A 74 -9.89 5.90 -7.03
C ALA A 74 -9.73 6.02 -8.56
N GLU A 75 -10.79 6.45 -9.26
CA GLU A 75 -10.78 6.72 -10.70
C GLU A 75 -9.86 7.89 -11.04
N ARG A 76 -9.99 9.03 -10.34
CA ARG A 76 -9.09 10.18 -10.52
C ARG A 76 -7.63 9.84 -10.30
N LEU A 77 -7.32 9.03 -9.29
CA LEU A 77 -5.96 8.56 -9.02
C LEU A 77 -5.43 7.63 -10.11
N HIS A 78 -6.30 6.80 -10.71
CA HIS A 78 -5.92 5.97 -11.84
C HIS A 78 -5.54 6.81 -13.07
N ASP A 79 -6.36 7.81 -13.40
CA ASP A 79 -6.13 8.70 -14.53
C ASP A 79 -4.87 9.55 -14.33
N ALA A 80 -4.64 10.05 -13.11
CA ALA A 80 -3.49 10.88 -12.78
C ALA A 80 -2.14 10.15 -12.87
N CYS A 81 -2.12 8.82 -12.69
CA CYS A 81 -0.94 7.98 -12.89
C CYS A 81 -0.75 7.52 -14.35
N GLY A 82 -1.53 8.05 -15.30
CA GLY A 82 -1.43 7.67 -16.72
C GLY A 82 -1.96 6.27 -17.03
N GLY A 83 -2.81 5.71 -16.16
CA GLY A 83 -3.31 4.34 -16.30
C GLY A 83 -2.29 3.24 -15.98
N GLU A 84 -1.03 3.60 -15.68
CA GLU A 84 -0.02 2.64 -15.28
C GLU A 84 -0.30 2.12 -13.87
N VAL A 85 -0.19 0.81 -13.70
CA VAL A 85 -0.30 0.15 -12.40
C VAL A 85 1.07 0.28 -11.74
N ALA A 86 1.20 1.21 -10.79
CA ALA A 86 2.31 1.20 -9.83
C ALA A 86 2.18 0.01 -8.87
#